data_AF-A0A954BE46-F1
#
_entry.id   AF-A0A954BE46-F1
#
_cell.length_a   1.000
_cell.length_b   1.000
_cell.length_c   1.000
_cell.angle_alpha   90.00
_cell.angle_beta   90.00
_cell.angle_gamma   90.00
#
_symmetry.space_group_name_H-M   'P 1'
#
loop_
_entity.id
_entity.type
_entity.pdbx_description
1 polymer ?
#
loop_
_entity_poly.entity_id
_entity_poly.type
_entity_poly.pdbx_seq_one_letter_code
_entity_poly.pdbx_strand_id
1 'polypeptide(L)' 'RGAKVRLIRDNTVIHEGELSQLERFKDDVNEVQTGQECGMSFANYDDLKAGDVIECFAVEKIQRTL' A
#
# COMPACT_ATOMS: atom_id res chain seq x y z
N ARG A 1 -3.44 -4.01 -9.63
CA ARG A 1 -2.30 -4.75 -9.06
C ARG A 1 -1.03 -3.98 -9.39
N GLY A 2 -0.26 -3.52 -8.39
CA GLY A 2 0.87 -2.59 -8.58
C GLY A 2 0.66 -1.20 -7.99
N ALA A 3 -0.12 -1.09 -6.90
CA ALA A 3 -0.17 0.16 -6.16
C ALA A 3 1.17 0.35 -5.46
N LYS A 4 1.81 1.51 -5.68
CA LYS A 4 2.99 1.88 -4.91
C LYS A 4 2.53 2.32 -3.54
N VAL A 5 3.25 1.84 -2.53
CA VAL A 5 2.91 2.05 -1.14
C VAL A 5 4.17 2.41 -0.38
N ARG A 6 4.02 3.35 0.54
CA ARG A 6 5.09 3.72 1.47
C ARG A 6 4.60 3.60 2.89
N LEU A 7 5.43 3.02 3.73
CA LEU A 7 5.18 2.86 5.15
C LEU A 7 5.92 3.95 5.91
N ILE A 8 5.18 4.68 6.72
CA ILE A 8 5.63 5.84 7.47
C ILE A 8 5.42 5.54 8.95
N ARG A 9 6.48 5.64 9.75
CA ARG A 9 6.46 5.49 11.21
C ARG A 9 7.11 6.73 11.81
N ASP A 10 6.45 7.40 12.75
CA ASP A 10 6.96 8.63 13.39
C ASP A 10 7.45 9.68 12.38
N ASN A 11 6.65 9.95 11.34
CA ASN A 11 6.97 10.87 10.23
C ASN A 11 8.20 10.49 9.38
N THR A 12 8.75 9.29 9.53
CA THR A 12 9.90 8.77 8.77
C THR A 12 9.45 7.66 7.83
N VAL A 13 9.89 7.70 6.57
CA VAL A 13 9.64 6.63 5.60
C VAL A 13 10.53 5.43 5.96
N ILE A 14 9.91 4.36 6.43
CA ILE A 14 10.61 3.13 6.83
C ILE A 14 10.78 2.20 5.64
N HIS A 15 9.75 2.11 4.80
CA HIS A 15 9.75 1.23 3.65
C HIS A 15 9.00 1.87 2.49
N GLU A 16 9.56 1.72 1.29
CA GLU A 16 8.90 2.08 0.05
C GLU A 16 8.90 0.85 -0.86
N GLY A 17 7.73 0.46 -1.32
CA GLY A 17 7.56 -0.79 -2.05
C GLY A 17 6.26 -0.83 -2.84
N GLU A 18 5.95 -2.03 -3.31
CA GLU A 18 4.71 -2.32 -4.00
C GLU A 18 3.86 -3.24 -3.15
N LEU A 19 2.55 -2.96 -3.13
CA LEU A 19 1.60 -3.82 -2.46
C LEU A 19 1.52 -5.14 -3.24
N SER A 20 1.91 -6.25 -2.60
CA SER A 20 2.00 -7.56 -3.25
C SER A 20 0.62 -8.21 -3.35
N GLN A 21 -0.12 -8.24 -2.25
CA GLN A 21 -1.41 -8.90 -2.18
C GLN A 21 -2.34 -8.16 -1.21
N LEU A 22 -3.61 -8.11 -1.58
CA LEU A 22 -4.68 -7.61 -0.73
C LEU A 22 -5.71 -8.72 -0.63
N GLU A 23 -5.87 -9.29 0.57
CA GLU A 23 -6.81 -10.36 0.82
C GLU A 23 -7.87 -9.90 1.82
N ARG A 24 -9.14 -10.09 1.47
CA ARG A 24 -10.25 -9.79 2.35
C ARG A 24 -10.85 -11.10 2.83
N PHE A 25 -10.64 -11.43 4.10
CA PHE A 25 -11.03 -12.70 4.75
C PHE A 25 -10.40 -13.95 4.14
N LYS A 26 -10.71 -14.26 2.87
CA LYS A 26 -10.18 -15.36 2.04
C LYS A 26 -10.25 -15.08 0.54
N ASP A 27 -10.70 -13.88 0.15
CA ASP A 27 -10.87 -13.49 -1.24
C ASP A 27 -9.77 -12.51 -1.64
N ASP A 28 -9.08 -12.83 -2.72
CA ASP A 28 -8.10 -11.95 -3.35
C ASP A 28 -8.82 -10.78 -4.01
N VAL A 29 -8.63 -9.57 -3.48
CA VAL A 29 -9.32 -8.37 -3.95
C VAL A 29 -8.33 -7.36 -4.50
N ASN A 30 -8.78 -6.56 -5.46
CA ASN A 30 -7.93 -5.54 -6.07
C ASN A 30 -7.98 -4.20 -5.34
N GLU A 31 -9.06 -3.96 -4.57
CA GLU A 31 -9.31 -2.72 -3.85
C GLU A 31 -10.15 -3.05 -2.60
N VAL A 32 -9.88 -2.33 -1.51
CA VAL A 32 -10.71 -2.36 -0.30
C VAL A 32 -11.21 -0.95 -0.02
N GLN A 33 -12.51 -0.85 0.27
CA GLN A 33 -13.11 0.40 0.66
C GLN A 33 -12.73 0.77 2.10
N THR A 34 -12.60 2.06 2.34
CA THR A 34 -12.29 2.64 3.65
C THR A 34 -13.27 2.15 4.72
N GLY A 35 -12.75 1.67 5.85
CA GLY A 35 -13.57 1.17 6.97
C GLY A 35 -13.88 -0.32 6.92
N GLN A 36 -13.31 -1.08 5.98
CA GLN A 36 -13.37 -2.54 6.00
C GLN A 36 -12.04 -3.16 6.45
N GLU A 37 -12.14 -4.25 7.21
CA GLU A 37 -10.99 -5.06 7.59
C GLU A 37 -10.43 -5.79 6.36
N CYS A 38 -9.13 -5.67 6.16
CA CYS A 38 -8.41 -6.28 5.06
C CYS A 38 -7.02 -6.74 5.52
N GLY A 39 -6.58 -7.88 5.00
CA GLY A 39 -5.21 -8.35 5.10
C GLY A 39 -4.40 -7.75 3.96
N MET A 40 -3.26 -7.14 4.27
CA MET A 40 -2.36 -6.57 3.29
C MET A 40 -0.98 -7.21 3.45
N SER A 41 -0.38 -7.61 2.33
CA SER A 41 0.97 -8.16 2.28
C SER A 41 1.83 -7.31 1.37
N PHE A 42 2.96 -6.83 1.88
CA PHE A 42 3.91 -6.02 1.12
C PHE A 42 4.96 -6.89 0.45
N ALA A 43 5.39 -6.50 -0.76
CA ALA A 43 6.48 -7.20 -1.41
C ALA A 43 7.79 -6.86 -0.70
N ASN A 44 8.43 -7.85 -0.07
CA ASN A 44 9.70 -7.71 0.67
C ASN A 44 9.60 -6.93 2.00
N TYR A 45 8.43 -6.91 2.65
CA TYR A 45 8.29 -6.28 3.96
C TYR A 45 7.22 -6.97 4.82
N ASP A 46 7.65 -7.52 5.96
CA ASP A 46 6.79 -8.24 6.92
C ASP A 46 6.77 -7.59 8.32
N ASP A 47 7.57 -6.56 8.59
CA ASP A 47 7.68 -5.92 9.93
C ASP A 47 6.63 -4.81 10.14
N LEU A 48 5.36 -5.14 9.95
CA LEU A 48 4.24 -4.22 10.26
C LEU A 48 4.00 -4.16 11.77
N LYS A 49 3.94 -2.94 12.31
CA LYS A 49 3.64 -2.69 13.72
C LYS A 49 2.45 -1.76 13.87
N ALA A 50 1.76 -1.90 15.00
CA ALA A 50 0.71 -0.97 15.37
C ALA A 50 1.28 0.45 15.49
N GLY A 51 0.71 1.40 14.75
CA GLY A 51 1.20 2.79 14.65
C GLY A 51 1.83 3.13 13.30
N ASP A 52 2.05 2.14 12.41
CA ASP A 52 2.46 2.42 11.04
C ASP A 52 1.34 3.06 10.22
N VAL A 53 1.72 4.08 9.45
CA VAL A 53 0.86 4.74 8.48
C VAL A 53 1.28 4.29 7.09
N ILE A 54 0.41 3.56 6.42
CA ILE A 54 0.62 3.12 5.04
C ILE A 54 -0.04 4.14 4.11
N GLU A 55 0.74 4.70 3.19
CA GLU A 55 0.25 5.63 2.20
C GLU A 55 0.39 5.04 0.79
N CYS A 56 -0.74 4.88 0.11
CA CYS A 56 -0.82 4.36 -1.26
C CYS A 56 -0.82 5.52 -2.25
N PHE A 57 0.06 5.49 -3.25
CA PHE A 57 0.12 6.51 -4.29
C PHE A 57 0.14 5.89 -5.69
N ALA A 58 -0.57 6.53 -6.61
CA ALA A 58 -0.53 6.22 -8.03
C ALA A 58 0.42 7.20 -8.73
N VAL A 59 1.38 6.69 -9.49
CA VAL A 59 2.26 7.53 -10.32
C VAL A 59 1.58 7.74 -11.66
N GLU A 60 0.98 8.91 -11.85
CA GLU A 60 0.40 9.29 -13.13
C GLU A 60 1.43 10.06 -13.97
N LYS A 61 1.77 9.56 -15.15
CA LYS A 61 2.67 10.25 -16.09
C LYS A 61 1.87 11.27 -16.90
N ILE A 62 1.94 12.53 -16.49
CA ILE A 62 1.34 13.63 -17.25
C ILE A 62 2.30 14.01 -18.40
N GLN A 63 1.96 13.66 -19.64
CA GLN A 63 2.66 14.19 -20.81
C GLN A 63 2.28 15.65 -21.00
N ARG A 64 3.25 16.56 -20.81
CA ARG A 64 3.09 17.97 -21.19
C ARG A 64 3.04 18.06 -22.72
N THR A 65 1.94 18.58 -23.25
CA THR A 65 1.86 19.01 -24.65
C THR A 65 2.36 20.45 -24.75
N LEU A 66 3.28 20.70 -25.68
CA LEU A 66 3.82 22.02 -26.02
C LEU A 66 2.92 22.73 -27.05
#